data_AF-A0A0N4VMW0-F1
#
_entry.id   AF-A0A0N4VMW0-F1
#
_cell.length_a   1.000
_cell.length_b   1.000
_cell.length_c   1.000
_cell.angle_alpha   90.00
_cell.angle_beta   90.00
_cell.angle_gamma   90.00
#
_symmetry.space_group_name_H-M   'P 1'
#
loop_
_entity.id
_entity.type
_entity.pdbx_description
1 polymer ?
#
loop_
_entity_poly.entity_id
_entity_poly.type
_entity_poly.pdbx_seq_one_letter_code
_entity_poly.pdbx_strand_id
1 'polypeptide(L)'
;MVETGFYYSLLIASSFDVRRSDFFQMVFHHFVTIGLLSISWLINFVRVGTLVLLSHDVSDVTLEFAKLVRYNTKDAKYSNACFVIFVVSWILTRIGYFPFVLIRSALFEAPNLIQPDYSLINIFQVPYAPRFIIILLVCLLSLHLFWTRIIVSIVWKTLKSGEATDVRSDDEDDELDGDDSSDSVRKHGSLKKRKKI
;
A
#
# COMPACT_ATOMS: atom_id res chain seq x y z
N MET A 1 19.27 9.15 9.23
CA MET A 1 19.77 9.68 7.94
C MET A 1 20.26 8.59 6.97
N VAL A 2 20.69 7.40 7.43
CA VAL A 2 20.98 6.29 6.50
C VAL A 2 19.71 5.86 5.75
N GLU A 3 18.61 5.76 6.48
CA GLU A 3 17.30 5.36 5.95
C GLU A 3 16.71 6.35 4.93
N THR A 4 16.89 7.67 5.13
CA THR A 4 16.56 8.67 4.10
C THR A 4 17.32 8.44 2.80
N GLY A 5 18.59 7.99 2.89
CA GLY A 5 19.38 7.64 1.73
C GLY A 5 18.84 6.41 1.00
N PHE A 6 18.36 5.41 1.75
CA PHE A 6 17.64 4.28 1.19
C PHE A 6 16.37 4.72 0.45
N TYR A 7 15.51 5.55 1.05
CA TYR A 7 14.31 6.09 0.38
C TYR A 7 14.64 6.91 -0.87
N TYR A 8 15.74 7.65 -0.86
CA TYR A 8 16.19 8.39 -2.05
C TYR A 8 16.63 7.43 -3.17
N SER A 9 17.32 6.35 -2.83
CA SER A 9 17.68 5.31 -3.80
C SER A 9 16.44 4.60 -4.37
N LEU A 10 15.41 4.37 -3.54
CA LEU A 10 14.13 3.80 -3.96
C LEU A 10 13.36 4.75 -4.88
N LEU A 11 13.36 6.05 -4.61
CA LEU A 11 12.74 7.05 -5.48
C LEU A 11 13.38 7.05 -6.88
N ILE A 12 14.71 6.98 -6.94
CA ILE A 12 15.44 6.90 -8.21
C ILE A 12 15.12 5.57 -8.91
N ALA A 13 15.19 4.44 -8.20
CA ALA A 13 14.89 3.12 -8.76
C ALA A 13 13.46 3.05 -9.30
N SER A 14 12.50 3.58 -8.55
CA SER A 14 11.09 3.66 -8.94
C SER A 14 10.90 4.48 -10.22
N SER A 15 11.76 5.46 -10.52
CA SER A 15 11.63 6.28 -11.72
C SER A 15 12.03 5.54 -13.01
N PHE A 16 12.79 4.45 -12.88
CA PHE A 16 13.20 3.57 -13.99
C PHE A 16 12.32 2.31 -14.11
N ASP A 17 11.40 2.09 -13.17
CA ASP A 17 10.50 0.94 -13.19
C ASP A 17 9.34 1.14 -14.19
N VAL A 18 8.73 0.04 -14.60
CA VAL A 18 7.61 0.03 -15.56
C VAL A 18 6.43 0.83 -14.98
N ARG A 19 5.87 1.73 -15.78
CA ARG A 19 4.86 2.69 -15.34
C ARG A 19 3.49 2.01 -15.14
N ARG A 20 3.28 1.45 -13.95
CA ARG A 20 1.99 0.91 -13.51
C ARG A 20 1.00 2.03 -13.14
N SER A 21 -0.29 1.73 -13.09
CA SER A 21 -1.37 2.70 -12.80
C SER A 21 -1.23 3.42 -11.45
N ASP A 22 -0.48 2.87 -10.49
CA ASP A 22 -0.18 3.50 -9.19
C ASP A 22 1.18 4.21 -9.10
N PHE A 23 1.92 4.32 -10.21
CA PHE A 23 3.25 4.93 -10.27
C PHE A 23 3.28 6.35 -9.68
N PHE A 24 2.35 7.21 -10.09
CA PHE A 24 2.33 8.60 -9.63
C PHE A 24 2.09 8.73 -8.12
N GLN A 25 1.29 7.83 -7.56
CA GLN A 25 1.00 7.82 -6.12
C GLN A 25 2.20 7.32 -5.33
N MET A 26 2.90 6.30 -5.83
CA MET A 26 4.16 5.83 -5.24
C MET A 26 5.24 6.91 -5.30
N VAL A 27 5.40 7.63 -6.39
CA VAL A 27 6.35 8.75 -6.47
C VAL A 27 5.98 9.86 -5.48
N PHE A 28 4.70 10.26 -5.44
CA PHE A 28 4.22 11.27 -4.49
C PHE A 28 4.45 10.84 -3.03
N HIS A 29 4.25 9.57 -2.71
CA HIS A 29 4.56 9.01 -1.40
C HIS A 29 6.02 9.17 -1.00
N HIS A 30 6.95 8.85 -1.91
CA HIS A 30 8.37 8.99 -1.65
C HIS A 30 8.75 10.46 -1.39
N PHE A 31 8.17 11.40 -2.14
CA PHE A 31 8.34 12.83 -1.85
C PHE A 31 7.82 13.21 -0.46
N VAL A 32 6.64 12.74 -0.07
CA VAL A 32 6.04 13.03 1.25
C VAL A 32 6.87 12.41 2.38
N THR A 33 7.29 11.16 2.26
CA THR A 33 8.09 10.47 3.29
C THR A 33 9.50 11.05 3.41
N ILE A 34 10.20 11.33 2.31
CA ILE A 34 11.50 12.01 2.33
C ILE A 34 11.37 13.41 2.95
N GLY A 35 10.31 14.16 2.60
CA GLY A 35 10.00 15.46 3.19
C GLY A 35 9.75 15.37 4.70
N LEU A 36 8.96 14.40 5.14
CA LEU A 36 8.69 14.13 6.56
C LEU A 36 9.97 13.84 7.33
N LEU A 37 10.82 12.93 6.85
CA LEU A 37 12.05 12.58 7.53
C LEU A 37 13.04 13.76 7.56
N SER A 38 13.15 14.51 6.45
CA SER A 38 14.07 15.64 6.35
C SER A 38 13.66 16.77 7.31
N ILE A 39 12.39 17.15 7.30
CA ILE A 39 11.88 18.21 8.18
C ILE A 39 11.89 17.75 9.63
N SER A 40 11.47 16.51 9.90
CA SER A 40 11.56 15.91 11.24
C SER A 40 12.96 15.96 11.81
N TRP A 41 14.00 15.82 10.99
CA TRP A 41 15.39 15.95 11.42
C TRP A 41 15.76 17.42 11.70
N LEU A 42 15.40 18.35 10.82
CA LEU A 42 15.69 19.78 10.97
C LEU A 42 15.09 20.38 12.25
N ILE A 43 13.88 19.95 12.64
CA ILE A 43 13.22 20.43 13.85
C ILE A 43 13.37 19.51 15.06
N ASN A 44 14.29 18.53 15.00
CA ASN A 44 14.60 17.59 16.09
C ASN A 44 13.40 16.76 16.58
N PHE A 45 12.42 16.52 15.71
CA PHE A 45 11.23 15.68 15.95
C PHE A 45 11.48 14.20 15.66
N VAL A 46 12.69 13.71 15.95
CA VAL A 46 13.16 12.37 15.57
C VAL A 46 12.24 11.26 16.08
N ARG A 47 11.58 11.45 17.23
CA ARG A 47 10.61 10.49 17.77
C ARG A 47 9.42 10.27 16.84
N VAL A 48 8.85 11.34 16.28
CA VAL A 48 7.70 11.22 15.36
C VAL A 48 8.16 10.60 14.05
N GLY A 49 9.31 11.03 13.51
CA GLY A 49 9.87 10.45 12.28
C GLY A 49 10.17 8.95 12.39
N THR A 50 10.74 8.50 13.51
CA THR A 50 11.05 7.07 13.75
C THR A 50 9.79 6.21 13.92
N LEU A 51 8.74 6.74 14.53
CA LEU A 51 7.46 6.05 14.63
C LEU A 51 6.80 5.86 13.25
N VAL A 52 6.91 6.87 12.38
CA VAL A 52 6.47 6.75 10.98
C VAL A 52 7.25 5.62 10.32
N LEU A 53 8.58 5.65 10.35
CA LEU A 53 9.43 4.60 9.75
C LEU A 53 9.08 3.19 10.23
N LEU A 54 8.98 2.99 11.55
CA LEU A 54 8.62 1.71 12.14
C LEU A 54 7.26 1.20 11.66
N SER A 55 6.26 2.08 11.56
CA SER A 55 4.95 1.72 11.03
C SER A 55 5.07 1.23 9.58
N HIS A 56 6.00 1.79 8.80
CA HIS A 56 6.22 1.43 7.39
C HIS A 56 6.94 0.11 7.20
N ASP A 57 8.05 -0.11 7.89
CA ASP A 57 8.84 -1.33 7.70
C ASP A 57 8.08 -2.62 8.03
N VAL A 58 7.21 -2.59 9.06
CA VAL A 58 6.47 -3.78 9.49
C VAL A 58 5.54 -4.31 8.40
N SER A 59 4.82 -3.43 7.68
CA SER A 59 3.96 -3.87 6.58
C SER A 59 4.76 -4.34 5.37
N ASP A 60 5.87 -3.68 5.09
CA ASP A 60 6.64 -3.87 3.86
C ASP A 60 7.44 -5.17 3.92
N VAL A 61 8.01 -5.50 5.09
CA VAL A 61 8.63 -6.82 5.33
C VAL A 61 7.62 -7.94 5.12
N THR A 62 6.39 -7.77 5.59
CA THR A 62 5.33 -8.77 5.42
C THR A 62 4.92 -8.92 3.95
N LEU A 63 4.89 -7.82 3.20
CA LEU A 63 4.57 -7.79 1.77
C LEU A 63 5.65 -8.51 0.95
N GLU A 64 6.92 -8.18 1.16
CA GLU A 64 8.03 -8.81 0.45
C GLU A 64 8.15 -10.29 0.79
N PHE A 65 7.89 -10.67 2.05
CA PHE A 65 7.81 -12.07 2.44
C PHE A 65 6.68 -12.81 1.69
N ALA A 66 5.49 -12.21 1.56
CA ALA A 66 4.39 -12.81 0.83
C ALA A 66 4.71 -13.03 -0.66
N LYS A 67 5.43 -12.09 -1.29
CA LYS A 67 5.91 -12.25 -2.67
C LYS A 67 6.88 -13.43 -2.79
N LEU A 68 7.88 -13.52 -1.91
CA LEU A 68 8.88 -14.59 -1.92
C LEU A 68 8.25 -15.98 -1.79
N VAL A 69 7.27 -16.12 -0.90
CA VAL A 69 6.54 -17.39 -0.72
C VAL A 69 5.74 -17.74 -1.97
N ARG A 70 5.13 -16.76 -2.64
CA ARG A 70 4.40 -16.98 -3.90
C ARG A 70 5.31 -17.42 -5.05
N TYR A 71 6.55 -16.94 -5.11
CA TYR A 71 7.51 -17.38 -6.12
C TYR A 71 8.06 -18.79 -5.88
N ASN A 72 8.33 -19.13 -4.62
CA ASN A 72 9.02 -20.38 -4.28
C ASN A 72 8.05 -21.58 -4.14
N THR A 73 6.84 -21.33 -3.67
CA THR A 73 5.85 -22.36 -3.41
C THR A 73 4.70 -22.22 -4.41
N LYS A 74 4.59 -23.14 -5.38
CA LYS A 74 3.44 -23.23 -6.29
C LYS A 74 2.12 -23.61 -5.57
N ASP A 75 2.15 -23.77 -4.25
CA ASP A 75 0.99 -24.11 -3.44
C ASP A 75 0.21 -22.85 -3.03
N ALA A 76 -0.98 -22.70 -3.59
CA ALA A 76 -1.88 -21.57 -3.34
C ALA A 76 -2.23 -21.36 -1.84
N LYS A 77 -2.17 -22.41 -1.01
CA LYS A 77 -2.46 -22.33 0.43
C LYS A 77 -1.50 -21.41 1.20
N TYR A 78 -0.20 -21.53 0.97
CA TYR A 78 0.81 -20.73 1.68
C TYR A 78 0.83 -19.28 1.18
N SER A 79 0.64 -19.08 -0.12
CA SER A 79 0.47 -17.76 -0.72
C SER A 79 -0.74 -17.02 -0.13
N ASN A 80 -1.90 -17.69 -0.05
CA ASN A 80 -3.11 -17.10 0.55
C ASN A 80 -2.93 -16.81 2.04
N ALA A 81 -2.25 -17.68 2.80
CA ALA A 81 -1.96 -17.43 4.20
C ALA A 81 -1.06 -16.19 4.41
N CYS A 82 0.00 -16.04 3.60
CA CYS A 82 0.87 -14.87 3.66
C CYS A 82 0.14 -13.59 3.24
N PHE A 83 -0.76 -13.67 2.26
CA PHE A 83 -1.61 -12.55 1.88
C PHE A 83 -2.52 -12.10 3.02
N VAL A 84 -3.14 -13.03 3.76
CA VAL A 84 -3.96 -12.69 4.94
C VAL A 84 -3.10 -12.03 6.03
N ILE A 85 -1.90 -12.54 6.30
CA ILE A 85 -0.99 -11.95 7.28
C ILE A 85 -0.60 -10.52 6.86
N PHE A 86 -0.34 -10.30 5.58
CA PHE A 86 -0.09 -8.97 5.02
C PHE A 86 -1.28 -8.02 5.20
N VAL A 87 -2.51 -8.45 4.90
CA VAL A 87 -3.70 -7.62 5.08
C VAL A 87 -3.89 -7.25 6.56
N VAL A 88 -3.71 -8.22 7.47
CA VAL A 88 -3.83 -7.97 8.91
C VAL A 88 -2.75 -6.99 9.39
N SER A 89 -1.48 -7.19 8.99
CA SER A 89 -0.41 -6.28 9.39
C SER A 89 -0.64 -4.87 8.84
N TRP A 90 -1.09 -4.74 7.59
CA TRP A 90 -1.45 -3.47 6.96
C TRP A 90 -2.55 -2.72 7.72
N ILE A 91 -3.67 -3.39 8.05
CA ILE A 91 -4.77 -2.74 8.77
C ILE A 91 -4.34 -2.31 10.18
N LEU A 92 -3.60 -3.16 10.89
CA LEU A 92 -3.11 -2.85 12.23
C LEU A 92 -2.14 -1.66 12.24
N THR A 93 -1.14 -1.65 11.35
CA THR A 93 -0.12 -0.60 11.35
C THR A 93 -0.61 0.71 10.73
N ARG A 94 -1.42 0.66 9.66
CA ARG A 94 -1.82 1.86 8.88
C ARG A 94 -3.17 2.46 9.25
N ILE A 95 -4.14 1.64 9.62
CA ILE A 95 -5.50 2.09 9.93
C ILE A 95 -5.73 2.18 11.43
N GLY A 96 -5.11 1.29 12.21
CA GLY A 96 -5.11 1.36 13.67
C GLY A 96 -4.01 2.30 14.17
N TYR A 97 -2.77 1.83 14.16
CA TYR A 97 -1.68 2.50 14.86
C TYR A 97 -1.39 3.91 14.31
N PHE A 98 -1.34 4.08 12.99
CA PHE A 98 -0.98 5.36 12.37
C PHE A 98 -1.93 6.54 12.73
N PRO A 99 -3.25 6.47 12.52
CA PRO A 99 -4.12 7.59 12.86
C PRO A 99 -4.38 7.74 14.36
N PHE A 100 -4.51 6.64 15.12
CA PHE A 100 -4.91 6.72 16.53
C PHE A 100 -3.74 7.04 17.48
N VAL A 101 -2.53 6.56 17.18
CA VAL A 101 -1.35 6.76 18.04
C VAL A 101 -0.45 7.83 17.45
N LEU A 102 -0.08 7.70 16.18
CA LEU A 102 0.93 8.55 15.53
C LEU A 102 0.43 9.98 15.30
N ILE A 103 -0.74 10.14 14.67
CA ILE A 103 -1.33 11.48 14.45
C ILE A 103 -1.69 12.13 15.79
N ARG A 104 -2.25 11.37 16.74
CA ARG A 104 -2.52 11.90 18.08
C ARG A 104 -1.26 12.38 18.78
N SER A 105 -0.18 11.60 18.76
CA SER A 105 1.11 12.01 19.34
C SER A 105 1.69 13.25 18.63
N ALA A 106 1.51 13.34 17.30
CA ALA A 106 1.94 14.52 16.54
C ALA A 106 1.08 15.77 16.79
N LEU A 107 -0.19 15.60 17.20
CA LEU A 107 -1.10 16.73 17.49
C LEU A 107 -1.06 17.19 18.94
N PHE A 108 -0.87 16.29 19.90
CA PHE A 108 -0.93 16.62 21.32
C PHE A 108 0.46 16.68 21.96
N GLU A 109 1.30 15.67 21.79
CA GLU A 109 2.65 15.71 22.38
C GLU A 109 3.57 16.71 21.67
N ALA A 110 3.52 16.81 20.33
CA ALA A 110 4.49 17.63 19.59
C ALA A 110 4.36 19.15 19.81
N PRO A 111 3.17 19.77 19.83
CA PRO A 111 3.05 21.21 20.09
C PRO A 111 3.42 21.57 21.53
N ASN A 112 3.03 20.72 22.49
CA ASN A 112 3.34 20.90 23.92
C ASN A 112 4.85 20.93 24.22
N LEU A 113 5.67 20.25 23.40
CA LEU A 113 7.13 20.24 23.52
C LEU A 113 7.80 21.53 23.02
N ILE A 114 7.16 22.29 22.12
CA ILE A 114 7.72 23.51 21.54
C ILE A 114 7.19 24.74 22.27
N GLN A 115 5.86 24.86 22.39
CA GLN A 115 5.15 26.01 22.92
C GLN A 115 3.80 25.57 23.53
N PRO A 116 3.58 25.73 24.85
CA PRO A 116 2.32 25.35 25.51
C PRO A 116 1.08 26.11 25.00
N ASP A 117 1.28 27.28 24.39
CA ASP A 117 0.27 28.19 23.86
C ASP A 117 0.09 28.07 22.33
N TYR A 118 0.61 27.00 21.72
CA TYR A 118 0.54 26.81 20.27
C TYR A 118 -0.86 26.40 19.81
N SER A 119 -1.60 27.34 19.21
CA SER A 119 -2.88 27.04 18.58
C SER A 119 -2.70 26.54 17.15
N LEU A 120 -3.26 25.36 16.87
CA LEU A 120 -3.32 24.81 15.51
C LEU A 120 -4.26 25.61 14.59
N ILE A 121 -5.20 26.37 15.16
CA ILE A 121 -6.23 27.12 14.43
C ILE A 121 -5.70 28.48 13.96
N ASN A 122 -4.72 29.05 14.66
CA ASN A 122 -4.11 30.34 14.30
C ASN A 122 -3.08 30.18 13.19
N ILE A 123 -3.52 30.31 11.93
CA ILE A 123 -2.69 30.09 10.72
C ILE A 123 -1.41 30.93 10.70
N PHE A 124 -1.40 32.11 11.32
CA PHE A 124 -0.27 33.07 11.30
C PHE A 124 0.70 32.97 12.49
N GLN A 125 0.46 32.07 13.46
CA GLN A 125 1.35 31.95 14.62
C GLN A 125 2.63 31.20 14.22
N VAL A 126 3.79 31.84 14.41
CA VAL A 126 5.13 31.28 14.18
C VAL A 126 5.50 30.42 15.39
N PRO A 127 6.12 29.24 15.24
CA PRO A 127 6.77 28.66 14.05
C PRO A 127 5.88 27.78 13.16
N TYR A 128 6.00 27.90 11.83
CA TYR A 128 5.18 27.14 10.86
C TYR A 128 5.54 25.66 10.70
N ALA A 129 6.75 25.25 11.08
CA ALA A 129 7.29 23.91 10.80
C ALA A 129 6.45 22.73 11.36
N PRO A 130 5.91 22.78 12.59
CA PRO A 130 5.07 21.70 13.13
C PRO A 130 3.77 21.50 12.34
N ARG A 131 3.16 22.59 11.83
CA ARG A 131 1.97 22.51 10.97
C ARG A 131 2.28 21.78 9.67
N PHE A 132 3.42 22.06 9.07
CA PHE A 132 3.82 21.42 7.83
C PHE A 132 3.99 19.90 8.01
N ILE A 133 4.56 19.44 9.13
CA ILE A 133 4.63 18.01 9.45
C ILE A 133 3.23 17.39 9.59
N ILE A 134 2.30 18.06 10.27
CA ILE A 134 0.93 17.57 10.42
C ILE A 134 0.25 17.43 9.05
N ILE A 135 0.41 18.42 8.18
CA ILE A 135 -0.13 18.39 6.81
C ILE A 135 0.44 17.18 6.05
N LEU A 136 1.76 16.98 6.10
CA LEU A 136 2.41 15.84 5.46
C LEU A 136 1.95 14.49 6.03
N LEU A 137 1.74 14.38 7.35
CA LEU A 137 1.19 13.18 8.01
C LEU A 137 -0.23 12.86 7.52
N VAL A 138 -1.08 13.89 7.34
CA VAL A 138 -2.44 13.73 6.80
C VAL A 138 -2.41 13.35 5.32
N CYS A 139 -1.50 13.93 4.53
CA CYS A 139 -1.25 13.50 3.16
C CYS A 139 -0.84 12.03 3.10
N LEU A 140 0.08 11.61 3.98
CA LEU A 140 0.53 10.22 4.06
C LEU A 140 -0.62 9.27 4.44
N LEU A 141 -1.46 9.65 5.42
CA LEU A 141 -2.66 8.90 5.78
C LEU A 141 -3.63 8.76 4.60
N SER A 142 -3.83 9.83 3.84
CA SER A 142 -4.73 9.82 2.68
C SER A 142 -4.26 8.82 1.63
N LEU A 143 -2.95 8.72 1.43
CA LEU A 143 -2.32 7.71 0.58
C LEU A 143 -2.52 6.29 1.13
N HIS A 144 -2.34 6.06 2.43
CA HIS A 144 -2.63 4.76 3.06
C HIS A 144 -4.08 4.34 2.86
N LEU A 145 -5.04 5.26 2.96
CA LEU A 145 -6.45 4.97 2.68
C LEU A 145 -6.68 4.58 1.21
N PHE A 146 -5.99 5.26 0.28
CA PHE A 146 -6.05 4.91 -1.13
C PHE A 146 -5.62 3.46 -1.39
N TRP A 147 -4.43 3.05 -0.90
CA TRP A 147 -4.00 1.66 -1.08
C TRP A 147 -4.83 0.65 -0.31
N THR A 148 -5.36 1.04 0.85
CA THR A 148 -6.30 0.18 1.60
C THR A 148 -7.53 -0.14 0.75
N ARG A 149 -8.04 0.80 -0.06
CA ARG A 149 -9.14 0.51 -1.00
C ARG A 149 -8.75 -0.52 -2.05
N ILE A 150 -7.53 -0.44 -2.60
CA ILE A 150 -7.01 -1.43 -3.55
C ILE A 150 -6.89 -2.82 -2.89
N ILE A 151 -6.28 -2.89 -1.71
CA ILE A 151 -6.10 -4.15 -0.97
C ILE A 151 -7.46 -4.78 -0.66
N VAL A 152 -8.43 -3.98 -0.23
CA VAL A 152 -9.80 -4.47 -0.01
C VAL A 152 -10.37 -5.01 -1.32
N SER A 153 -10.28 -4.29 -2.44
CA SER A 153 -10.75 -4.80 -3.74
C SER A 153 -10.17 -6.18 -4.09
N ILE A 154 -8.87 -6.38 -3.88
CA ILE A 154 -8.19 -7.67 -4.09
C ILE A 154 -8.78 -8.74 -3.17
N VAL A 155 -8.93 -8.46 -1.87
CA VAL A 155 -9.53 -9.40 -0.89
C VAL A 155 -10.94 -9.81 -1.33
N TRP A 156 -11.77 -8.87 -1.77
CA TRP A 156 -13.13 -9.17 -2.23
C TRP A 156 -13.14 -10.04 -3.49
N LYS A 157 -12.22 -9.82 -4.44
CA LYS A 157 -12.05 -10.69 -5.61
C LYS A 157 -11.55 -12.08 -5.22
N THR A 158 -10.57 -12.17 -4.31
CA THR A 158 -10.03 -13.44 -3.79
C THR A 158 -11.10 -14.28 -3.09
N LEU A 159 -11.98 -13.66 -2.31
CA LEU A 159 -13.07 -14.37 -1.63
C LEU A 159 -14.12 -14.93 -2.60
N LYS A 160 -14.34 -14.27 -3.74
CA LYS A 160 -15.29 -14.73 -4.77
C LYS A 160 -14.69 -15.78 -5.70
N SER A 161 -13.42 -15.64 -6.07
CA SER A 161 -12.73 -16.50 -7.04
C SER A 161 -11.97 -17.67 -6.40
N GLY A 162 -11.65 -17.59 -5.10
CA GLY A 162 -10.82 -18.58 -4.40
C GLY A 162 -9.31 -18.44 -4.64
N GLU A 163 -8.90 -17.56 -5.58
CA GLU A 163 -7.51 -17.30 -5.92
C GLU A 163 -7.16 -15.81 -5.79
N ALA A 164 -5.98 -15.52 -5.23
CA ALA A 164 -5.50 -14.16 -5.00
C ALA A 164 -4.84 -13.57 -6.25
N THR A 165 -5.67 -13.14 -7.20
CA THR A 165 -5.22 -12.46 -8.42
C THR A 165 -4.94 -10.97 -8.17
N ASP A 166 -3.82 -10.48 -8.70
CA ASP A 166 -3.38 -9.09 -8.56
C ASP A 166 -4.08 -8.19 -9.59
N VAL A 167 -5.06 -7.41 -9.15
CA VAL A 167 -5.88 -6.52 -10.01
C VAL A 167 -5.06 -5.41 -10.66
N ARG A 168 -3.85 -5.13 -10.16
CA ARG A 168 -3.00 -4.07 -10.70
C ARG A 168 -2.33 -4.45 -12.02
N SER A 169 -2.46 -5.71 -12.47
CA SER A 169 -1.93 -6.20 -13.76
C SER A 169 -3.00 -6.33 -14.85
N ASP A 170 -4.29 -6.16 -14.53
CA ASP A 170 -5.39 -6.38 -15.49
C ASP A 170 -5.56 -5.22 -16.49
N ASP A 171 -4.90 -4.07 -16.30
CA ASP A 171 -5.01 -2.91 -17.22
C ASP A 171 -4.38 -3.16 -18.62
N GLU A 172 -3.83 -4.35 -18.90
CA GLU A 172 -3.28 -4.73 -20.21
C GLU A 172 -4.09 -5.80 -20.97
N ASP A 173 -5.11 -6.43 -20.37
CA ASP A 173 -5.83 -7.59 -20.97
C ASP A 173 -7.34 -7.38 -21.19
N ASP A 174 -7.90 -6.19 -20.89
CA ASP A 174 -9.35 -5.91 -20.99
C ASP A 174 -9.86 -5.54 -22.42
N GLU A 175 -9.18 -5.96 -23.50
CA GLU A 175 -9.66 -5.77 -24.89
C GLU A 175 -10.05 -7.05 -25.66
N LEU A 176 -9.95 -8.25 -25.08
CA LEU A 176 -10.30 -9.48 -25.79
C LEU A 176 -11.08 -10.45 -24.89
N ASP A 177 -12.40 -10.27 -24.83
CA ASP A 177 -13.39 -11.37 -24.88
C ASP A 177 -14.78 -10.83 -24.52
N GLY A 178 -15.31 -10.01 -25.41
CA GLY A 178 -16.74 -9.74 -25.51
C GLY A 178 -17.29 -10.39 -26.77
N ASP A 179 -17.82 -11.60 -26.65
CA ASP A 179 -19.14 -12.02 -27.19
C ASP A 179 -19.32 -13.55 -27.04
N ASP A 180 -20.00 -13.98 -25.98
CA ASP A 180 -20.67 -15.28 -25.92
C ASP A 180 -22.17 -15.04 -26.14
N SER A 181 -22.69 -15.60 -27.22
CA SER A 181 -24.10 -15.89 -27.49
C SER A 181 -24.13 -16.83 -28.70
N SER A 182 -24.85 -17.95 -28.75
CA SER A 182 -25.86 -18.50 -27.87
C SER A 182 -26.25 -19.90 -28.40
N ASP A 183 -26.49 -20.82 -27.46
CA ASP A 183 -27.65 -21.70 -27.40
C ASP A 183 -27.77 -23.00 -28.26
N SER A 184 -28.18 -24.03 -27.51
CA SER A 184 -29.16 -25.07 -27.85
C SER A 184 -28.73 -26.52 -28.19
N VAL A 185 -28.85 -27.38 -27.17
CA VAL A 185 -29.83 -28.49 -27.09
C VAL A 185 -29.63 -29.78 -27.94
N ARG A 186 -29.44 -30.89 -27.19
CA ARG A 186 -29.95 -32.28 -27.34
C ARG A 186 -29.30 -33.30 -28.29
N LYS A 187 -29.08 -34.46 -27.63
CA LYS A 187 -29.45 -35.85 -28.00
C LYS A 187 -28.42 -36.73 -28.74
N HIS A 188 -28.03 -37.77 -27.99
CA HIS A 188 -28.18 -39.19 -28.34
C HIS A 188 -27.16 -39.83 -29.29
N GLY A 189 -26.42 -40.80 -28.74
CA GLY A 189 -26.32 -42.13 -29.34
C GLY A 189 -25.14 -42.44 -30.26
N SER A 190 -24.30 -43.34 -29.75
CA SER A 190 -23.91 -44.56 -30.44
C SER A 190 -22.99 -44.52 -31.68
N LEU A 191 -21.90 -45.30 -31.56
CA LEU A 191 -21.32 -46.17 -32.59
C LEU A 191 -20.64 -45.54 -33.83
N LYS A 192 -19.30 -45.59 -33.82
CA LYS A 192 -18.41 -46.28 -34.80
C LYS A 192 -16.97 -45.80 -34.52
N LYS A 193 -16.05 -46.59 -33.98
CA LYS A 193 -15.35 -47.78 -34.52
C LYS A 193 -14.90 -47.62 -35.99
N ARG A 194 -13.58 -47.81 -36.18
CA ARG A 194 -12.78 -48.02 -37.43
C ARG A 194 -12.37 -46.73 -38.16
N LYS A 195 -11.12 -46.52 -38.61
CA LYS A 195 -10.01 -47.39 -39.11
C LYS A 195 -8.72 -46.50 -39.10
N LYS A 196 -7.52 -46.91 -38.64
CA LYS A 196 -6.46 -47.64 -39.39
C LYS A 196 -6.37 -47.15 -40.85
N ILE A 197 -5.33 -46.47 -41.33
CA ILE A 197 -3.87 -46.76 -41.35
C ILE A 197 -3.19 -45.43 -41.67
#